data_AF-A0A3S2DMR4-F1
#
_entry.id   AF-A0A3S2DMR4-F1
#
_cell.length_a   1.000
_cell.length_b   1.000
_cell.length_c   1.000
_cell.angle_alpha   90.00
_cell.angle_beta   90.00
_cell.angle_gamma   90.00
#
_symmetry.space_group_name_H-M   'P 1'
#
loop_
_entity.id
_entity.type
_entity.pdbx_description
1 polymer ?
#
loop_
_entity_poly.entity_id
_entity_poly.type
_entity_poly.pdbx_seq_one_letter_code
_entity_poly.pdbx_strand_id
1 'polypeptide(L)' 'MRFKTIVAILQNEQDAERVLDCAIPLATRFQSHLVGIHAETLPVPYTS' A
#
# COMPACT_ATOMS: atom_id res chain seq x y z
N MET A 1 11.12 7.68 19.53
CA MET A 1 10.82 7.25 18.14
C MET A 1 9.31 7.31 17.95
N ARG A 2 8.79 8.06 16.97
CA ARG A 2 7.36 8.11 16.65
C ARG A 2 7.13 7.13 15.50
N PHE A 3 6.09 6.29 15.58
CA PHE A 3 5.75 5.41 14.47
C PHE A 3 5.46 6.24 13.21
N LYS A 4 6.15 5.93 12.12
CA LYS A 4 5.90 6.51 10.80
C LYS A 4 5.64 5.34 9.86
N THR A 5 4.41 5.23 9.38
CA THR A 5 4.00 4.17 8.48
C THR A 5 3.45 4.79 7.22
N ILE A 6 3.98 4.38 6.09
CA ILE A 6 3.46 4.69 4.76
C ILE A 6 2.67 3.48 4.29
N VAL A 7 1.47 3.71 3.79
CA VAL A 7 0.63 2.68 3.18
C VAL A 7 0.62 2.90 1.67
N ALA A 8 1.00 1.87 0.92
CA ALA A 8 0.94 1.85 -0.54
C ALA A 8 -0.22 0.95 -0.99
N ILE A 9 -1.18 1.51 -1.71
CA ILE A 9 -2.29 0.74 -2.30
C ILE A 9 -1.83 0.19 -3.65
N LEU A 10 -1.85 -1.14 -3.79
CA LEU A 10 -1.43 -1.86 -4.98
C LEU A 10 -2.66 -2.48 -5.64
N GLN A 11 -3.16 -1.88 -6.71
CA GLN A 11 -4.41 -2.30 -7.35
C GLN A 11 -4.23 -3.47 -8.31
N ASN A 12 -3.13 -3.50 -9.04
CA ASN A 12 -2.77 -4.54 -10.00
C ASN A 12 -1.24 -4.64 -10.10
N GLU A 13 -0.72 -5.71 -10.70
CA GLU A 13 0.72 -5.95 -10.82
C GLU A 13 1.43 -4.89 -11.69
N GLN A 14 0.77 -4.40 -12.73
CA GLN A 14 1.34 -3.42 -13.68
C GLN A 14 1.61 -2.07 -13.02
N ASP A 15 0.74 -1.65 -12.10
CA ASP A 15 0.86 -0.40 -11.35
C ASP A 15 1.71 -0.53 -10.08
N ALA A 16 1.92 -1.76 -9.59
CA ALA A 16 2.62 -1.99 -8.34
C ALA A 16 4.07 -1.48 -8.39
N GLU A 17 4.79 -1.75 -9.47
CA GLU A 17 6.18 -1.29 -9.65
C GLU A 17 6.28 0.24 -9.59
N ARG A 18 5.42 0.94 -10.35
CA ARG A 18 5.37 2.40 -10.36
C ARG A 18 5.07 3.00 -8.99
N VAL A 19 4.19 2.37 -8.21
CA VAL A 19 3.87 2.83 -6.84
C VAL A 19 5.05 2.60 -5.91
N LEU A 20 5.72 1.45 -6.02
CA LEU A 20 6.85 1.07 -5.16
C LEU A 20 8.10 1.91 -5.45
N ASP A 21 8.35 2.27 -6.71
CA ASP A 21 9.43 3.18 -7.12
C ASP A 21 9.36 4.53 -6.41
N CYS A 22 8.17 4.98 -6.01
CA CYS A 22 7.98 6.20 -5.23
C CYS A 22 7.98 5.92 -3.72
N ALA A 23 7.26 4.88 -3.28
CA ALA A 23 7.03 4.62 -1.86
C ALA A 23 8.30 4.17 -1.12
N ILE A 24 9.18 3.39 -1.77
CA ILE A 24 10.41 2.89 -1.16
C ILE A 24 11.38 4.05 -0.85
N PRO A 25 11.75 4.92 -1.80
CA PRO A 25 12.60 6.08 -1.50
C PRO A 25 12.01 6.98 -0.40
N LEU A 26 10.69 7.14 -0.38
CA LEU A 26 9.98 7.93 0.63
C LEU A 26 10.15 7.31 2.04
N ALA A 27 9.94 5.99 2.15
CA ALA A 27 10.13 5.26 3.40
C ALA A 27 11.58 5.33 3.88
N THR A 28 12.56 5.16 2.96
CA THR A 28 13.98 5.32 3.28
C THR A 28 14.30 6.72 3.78
N ARG A 29 13.85 7.77 3.09
CA ARG A 29 14.11 9.17 3.47
C ARG A 29 13.58 9.50 4.86
N PHE A 30 12.40 9.00 5.19
CA PHE A 30 11.75 9.34 6.47
C PHE A 30 12.03 8.34 7.60
N GLN A 31 12.76 7.27 7.31
CA GLN A 31 12.99 6.15 8.22
C GLN A 31 11.65 5.59 8.73
N SER A 32 10.76 5.32 7.78
CA SER A 32 9.37 4.88 8.01
C SER A 32 9.20 3.41 7.63
N HIS A 33 8.23 2.74 8.24
CA HIS A 33 7.73 1.46 7.76
C HIS A 33 6.93 1.67 6.46
N LEU A 34 7.00 0.71 5.55
CA LEU A 34 6.17 0.66 4.35
C LEU A 34 5.31 -0.60 4.38
N VAL A 35 4.00 -0.44 4.19
CA VAL A 35 3.04 -1.55 4.11
C VAL A 35 2.34 -1.47 2.76
N GLY A 36 2.50 -2.51 1.94
CA GLY A 36 1.72 -2.69 0.71
C GLY A 36 0.37 -3.33 1.01
N ILE A 37 -0.69 -2.79 0.44
CA ILE A 37 -2.06 -3.33 0.54
C ILE A 37 -2.59 -3.59 -0.86
N HIS A 38 -2.85 -4.86 -1.15
CA HIS A 38 -3.70 -5.27 -2.26
C HIS A 38 -5.02 -5.79 -1.67
N ALA A 39 -6.15 -5.33 -2.20
CA ALA A 39 -7.46 -5.75 -1.76
C ALA A 39 -8.33 -6.03 -2.99
N GLU A 40 -8.87 -7.24 -3.05
CA GLU A 40 -9.88 -7.61 -4.04
C GLU A 40 -11.28 -7.36 -3.46
N THR A 41 -12.21 -6.92 -4.31
CA THR A 41 -13.60 -6.78 -3.90
C THR A 41 -14.19 -8.17 -3.65
N LEU A 42 -14.44 -8.50 -2.38
CA LEU A 42 -15.26 -9.65 -2.05
C LEU A 42 -16.74 -9.25 -2.18
N PRO A 43 -17.55 -9.96 -2.98
CA PRO A 43 -18.99 -9.73 -3.00
C PRO A 43 -19.53 -10.06 -1.61
N VAL A 44 -20.01 -9.05 -0.89
CA VAL A 44 -20.73 -9.24 0.36
C VAL A 44 -22.20 -9.45 -0.02
N PRO A 45 -22.77 -10.66 0.17
CA PRO A 45 -24.19 -10.85 -0.05
C PRO A 45 -24.97 -10.00 0.95
N TYR A 46 -25.66 -8.97 0.45
CA TYR A 46 -26.65 -8.25 1.24
C TYR A 46 -27.87 -9.14 1.40
N THR A 47 -28.01 -9.79 2.56
CA THR A 47 -29.32 -10.32 2.97
C THR A 47 -30.15 -9.13 3.45
N SER A 48 -31.25 -8.85 2.76
CA SER A 48 -32.36 -8.06 3.32
C SER A 48 -33.19 -8.93 4.24
#